data_AF-A0AAU5FDT1-F1
#
_entry.id   AF-A0AAU5FDT1-F1
#
_cell.length_a   1.000
_cell.length_b   1.000
_cell.length_c   1.000
_cell.angle_alpha   90.00
_cell.angle_beta   90.00
_cell.angle_gamma   90.00
#
_symmetry.space_group_name_H-M   'P 1'
#
loop_
_entity.id
_entity.type
_entity.pdbx_description
1 polymer ?
#
loop_
_entity_poly.entity_id
_entity_poly.type
_entity_poly.pdbx_seq_one_letter_code
_entity_poly.pdbx_strand_id
1 'polypeptide(L)'
;MLRRQSHAPASHHSSSDRSTLTVIHVQAPGRTENSQIGVFLAYATSRGRTLIDRRLYLPASWTDDRERCRQAGINDSVAFETKVAMARAMARRAVTDRIPFGWVTADAAYGYSKGWRFELDQADVFHVMATTRHDTVVTRWSIDHPVHDLFPGLPPQKWKRRSCGQGAHGQRIYDWARVEVRPWHREDRRHWVIARRSVRRPEEISYCIAYCPADTTLDELIRVAGSRWAVEECFQSAKQECGLDDYQVRRYDGWHRHMTLAMAAHACLTALRARELDTDKAETDPPSTSISAFPRSDA
;
A
#
# COMPACT_ATOMS: atom_id res chain seq x y z
N MET A 1 -16.81 35.04 -25.38
CA MET A 1 -17.43 33.72 -25.63
C MET A 1 -16.33 32.69 -25.86
N LEU A 2 -15.92 31.95 -24.84
CA LEU A 2 -15.04 30.79 -25.01
C LEU A 2 -15.56 29.62 -24.18
N ARG A 3 -15.55 28.47 -24.85
CA ARG A 3 -16.30 27.24 -24.57
C ARG A 3 -15.92 26.59 -23.25
N ARG A 4 -16.94 26.07 -22.56
CA ARG A 4 -16.83 25.02 -21.53
C ARG A 4 -16.14 23.81 -22.14
N GLN A 5 -14.99 23.41 -21.57
CA GLN A 5 -14.48 22.05 -21.77
C GLN A 5 -15.33 21.09 -20.93
N SER A 6 -15.86 20.10 -21.63
CA SER A 6 -16.66 18.98 -21.17
C SER A 6 -15.98 18.22 -20.05
N HIS A 7 -16.67 18.06 -18.92
CA HIS A 7 -16.34 17.07 -17.89
C HIS A 7 -16.47 15.68 -18.51
N ALA A 8 -15.38 14.91 -18.49
CA ALA A 8 -15.45 13.47 -18.68
C ALA A 8 -16.18 12.86 -17.47
N PRO A 9 -17.09 11.89 -17.67
CA PRO A 9 -17.79 11.27 -16.56
C PRO A 9 -16.79 10.49 -15.70
N ALA A 10 -16.88 10.68 -14.38
CA ALA A 10 -16.17 9.87 -13.41
C ALA A 10 -16.46 8.38 -13.69
N SER A 11 -15.42 7.61 -13.96
CA SER A 11 -15.55 6.17 -14.07
C SER A 11 -16.05 5.62 -12.74
N HIS A 12 -17.27 5.09 -12.74
CA HIS A 12 -17.78 4.27 -11.65
C HIS A 12 -16.83 3.09 -11.45
N HIS A 13 -15.89 3.24 -10.52
CA HIS A 13 -15.12 2.12 -10.01
C HIS A 13 -16.10 1.22 -9.25
N SER A 14 -16.43 0.08 -9.85
CA SER A 14 -17.12 -1.01 -9.17
C SER A 14 -16.41 -1.27 -7.84
N SER A 15 -17.16 -1.19 -6.75
CA SER A 15 -16.81 -1.40 -5.34
C SER A 15 -16.20 -2.79 -5.01
N SER A 16 -15.75 -3.55 -6.00
CA SER A 16 -15.30 -4.94 -5.87
C SER A 16 -13.77 -5.12 -5.88
N ASP A 17 -12.99 -4.14 -6.35
CA ASP A 17 -11.54 -4.29 -6.40
C ASP A 17 -10.88 -3.97 -5.06
N ARG A 18 -10.62 -5.02 -4.28
CA ARG A 18 -9.97 -4.94 -2.95
C ARG A 18 -8.44 -4.88 -3.03
N SER A 19 -7.88 -4.74 -4.22
CA SER A 19 -6.44 -4.68 -4.39
C SER A 19 -5.86 -3.37 -3.84
N THR A 20 -4.65 -3.48 -3.29
CA THR A 20 -3.93 -2.38 -2.65
C THR A 20 -2.52 -2.30 -3.18
N LEU A 21 -2.12 -1.11 -3.58
CA LEU A 21 -0.73 -0.74 -3.81
C LEU A 21 -0.06 -0.34 -2.50
N THR A 22 1.07 -0.97 -2.20
CA THR A 22 1.83 -0.66 -1.01
C THR A 22 3.26 -0.27 -1.38
N VAL A 23 3.71 0.90 -0.92
CA VAL A 23 5.09 1.36 -1.08
C VAL A 23 5.92 1.01 0.15
N ILE A 24 7.13 0.49 -0.07
CA ILE A 24 8.14 0.33 1.00
C ILE A 24 9.57 0.61 0.51
N HIS A 25 10.52 0.68 1.44
CA HIS A 25 11.94 0.51 1.16
C HIS A 25 12.50 -0.75 1.80
N VAL A 26 13.53 -1.31 1.17
CA VAL A 26 14.33 -2.42 1.71
C VAL A 26 15.80 -2.10 1.58
N GLN A 27 16.54 -2.46 2.63
CA GLN A 27 17.98 -2.38 2.67
C GLN A 27 18.54 -3.81 2.54
N ALA A 28 19.40 -4.05 1.54
CA ALA A 28 20.03 -5.37 1.36
C ALA A 28 21.10 -5.59 2.44
N PRO A 29 21.29 -6.82 2.96
CA PRO A 29 22.32 -7.07 3.98
C PRO A 29 23.73 -6.74 3.46
N GLY A 30 24.49 -6.04 4.29
CA GLY A 30 25.87 -5.57 4.07
C GLY A 30 26.29 -4.70 5.26
N ARG A 31 27.58 -4.40 5.44
CA ARG A 31 27.98 -3.35 6.42
C ARG A 31 27.16 -2.09 6.11
N THR A 32 26.66 -1.39 7.14
CA THR A 32 25.77 -0.22 7.01
C THR A 32 26.29 0.82 6.01
N GLU A 33 27.60 0.88 5.82
CA GLU A 33 28.33 1.76 4.89
C GLU A 33 28.25 1.34 3.39
N ASN A 34 27.96 0.06 3.08
CA ASN A 34 28.00 -0.51 1.72
C ASN A 34 26.65 -1.10 1.26
N SER A 35 25.58 -0.90 2.01
CA SER A 35 24.29 -1.48 1.69
C SER A 35 23.53 -0.67 0.64
N GLN A 36 22.99 -1.36 -0.37
CA GLN A 36 22.10 -0.78 -1.37
C GLN A 36 20.66 -0.72 -0.82
N ILE A 37 20.00 0.42 -1.05
CA ILE A 37 18.63 0.64 -0.62
C ILE A 37 17.74 0.66 -1.87
N GLY A 38 16.79 -0.27 -1.96
CA GLY A 38 15.75 -0.26 -2.98
C GLY A 38 14.43 0.30 -2.43
N VAL A 39 13.73 1.09 -3.24
CA VAL A 39 12.32 1.47 -3.04
C VAL A 39 11.48 0.60 -3.97
N PHE A 40 10.40 0.03 -3.46
CA PHE A 40 9.60 -0.94 -4.20
C PHE A 40 8.11 -0.64 -4.05
N LEU A 41 7.35 -1.01 -5.08
CA LEU A 41 5.90 -0.99 -5.09
C LEU A 41 5.41 -2.44 -5.15
N ALA A 42 4.63 -2.82 -4.13
CA ALA A 42 3.97 -4.09 -4.07
C ALA A 42 2.49 -3.95 -4.44
N TYR A 43 1.97 -4.96 -5.12
CA TYR A 43 0.56 -5.13 -5.45
C TYR A 43 0.01 -6.29 -4.62
N ALA A 44 -0.98 -6.00 -3.78
CA ALA A 44 -1.56 -6.98 -2.86
C ALA A 44 -3.06 -7.16 -3.11
N THR A 45 -3.51 -8.40 -3.12
CA THR A 45 -4.92 -8.80 -3.24
C THR A 45 -5.26 -9.85 -2.20
N SER A 46 -6.52 -10.27 -2.12
CA SER A 46 -6.93 -11.44 -1.33
C SER A 46 -6.34 -12.75 -1.85
N ARG A 47 -5.91 -12.80 -3.12
CA ARG A 47 -5.41 -14.01 -3.79
C ARG A 47 -3.89 -14.16 -3.72
N GLY A 48 -3.18 -13.09 -3.44
CA GLY A 48 -1.72 -13.07 -3.52
C GLY A 48 -1.18 -11.66 -3.56
N ARG A 49 0.16 -11.58 -3.55
CA ARG A 49 0.89 -10.32 -3.47
C ARG A 49 2.21 -10.43 -4.23
N THR A 50 2.61 -9.40 -4.95
CA THR A 50 3.88 -9.39 -5.69
C THR A 50 4.46 -7.99 -5.80
N LEU A 51 5.72 -7.87 -6.22
CA LEU A 51 6.37 -6.60 -6.52
C LEU A 51 6.14 -6.24 -7.99
N ILE A 52 5.70 -5.02 -8.26
CA ILE A 52 5.37 -4.55 -9.60
C ILE A 52 6.27 -3.40 -10.08
N ASP A 53 6.97 -2.73 -9.16
CA ASP A 53 7.91 -1.66 -9.51
C ASP A 53 9.07 -1.61 -8.49
N ARG A 54 10.21 -1.08 -8.92
CA ARG A 54 11.44 -0.95 -8.14
C ARG A 54 12.24 0.27 -8.55
N ARG A 55 12.98 0.85 -7.61
CA ARG A 55 13.98 1.89 -7.87
C ARG A 55 15.14 1.74 -6.90
N LEU A 56 16.36 1.95 -7.38
CA LEU A 56 17.54 2.03 -6.52
C LEU A 56 17.66 3.45 -5.97
N TYR A 57 17.72 3.58 -4.64
CA TYR A 57 17.97 4.86 -3.98
C TYR A 57 19.46 5.20 -4.03
N LEU A 58 19.77 6.35 -4.63
CA LEU A 58 21.12 6.90 -4.70
C LEU A 58 21.17 8.17 -3.84
N PRO A 59 21.98 8.21 -2.77
CA PRO A 59 22.14 9.42 -1.98
C PRO A 59 22.89 10.49 -2.79
N ALA A 60 22.80 11.76 -2.36
CA ALA A 60 23.47 12.88 -3.02
C ALA A 60 24.98 12.64 -3.18
N SER A 61 25.63 12.04 -2.18
CA SER A 61 27.06 11.68 -2.23
C SER A 61 27.44 10.70 -3.36
N TRP A 62 26.48 9.97 -3.93
CA TRP A 62 26.69 9.19 -5.16
C TRP A 62 26.44 10.02 -6.41
N THR A 63 25.32 10.75 -6.46
CA THR A 63 24.94 11.52 -7.65
C THR A 63 25.79 12.78 -7.87
N ASP A 64 26.47 13.28 -6.86
CA ASP A 64 27.35 14.45 -6.99
C ASP A 64 28.72 14.05 -7.55
N ASP A 65 29.08 12.76 -7.48
CA ASP A 65 30.28 12.18 -8.08
C ASP A 65 29.94 11.51 -9.42
N ARG A 66 30.05 12.27 -10.50
CA ARG A 66 29.70 11.79 -11.85
C ARG A 66 30.67 10.73 -12.37
N GLU A 67 31.93 10.78 -11.98
CA GLU A 67 32.90 9.78 -12.39
C GLU A 67 32.59 8.43 -11.74
N ARG A 68 32.32 8.42 -10.43
CA ARG A 68 31.82 7.24 -9.72
C ARG A 68 30.51 6.71 -10.31
N CYS A 69 29.58 7.60 -10.68
CA CYS A 69 28.34 7.21 -11.35
C CYS A 69 28.61 6.44 -12.66
N ARG A 70 29.46 6.98 -13.53
CA ARG A 70 29.79 6.35 -14.82
C ARG A 70 30.49 5.01 -14.64
N GLN A 71 31.42 4.91 -13.69
CA GLN A 71 32.07 3.64 -13.34
C GLN A 71 31.05 2.57 -12.87
N ALA A 72 30.00 2.99 -12.16
CA ALA A 72 28.90 2.12 -11.76
C ALA A 72 27.83 1.92 -12.85
N GLY A 73 27.96 2.53 -14.04
CA GLY A 73 26.98 2.45 -15.12
C GLY A 73 25.70 3.27 -14.90
N ILE A 74 25.74 4.29 -14.04
CA ILE A 74 24.66 5.22 -13.78
C ILE A 74 24.71 6.33 -14.84
N ASN A 75 23.61 6.56 -15.55
CA ASN A 75 23.52 7.60 -16.57
C ASN A 75 23.60 9.02 -15.94
N ASP A 76 24.23 9.96 -16.63
CA ASP A 76 24.35 11.37 -16.21
C ASP A 76 22.98 12.06 -15.98
N SER A 77 21.90 11.57 -16.62
CA SER A 77 20.53 12.03 -16.39
C SER A 77 19.94 11.62 -15.04
N VAL A 78 20.57 10.67 -14.32
CA VAL A 78 20.12 10.23 -12.99
C VAL A 78 20.58 11.26 -11.96
N ALA A 79 19.63 12.04 -11.46
CA ALA A 79 19.82 13.01 -10.39
C ALA A 79 19.43 12.43 -9.03
N PHE A 80 19.83 13.12 -7.96
CA PHE A 80 19.36 12.81 -6.61
C PHE A 80 17.84 12.90 -6.55
N GLU A 81 17.22 11.89 -5.94
CA GLU A 81 15.78 11.86 -5.73
C GLU A 81 15.46 11.26 -4.36
N THR A 82 14.57 11.91 -3.61
CA THR A 82 14.17 11.42 -2.29
C THR A 82 13.36 10.13 -2.44
N LYS A 83 13.39 9.26 -1.42
CA LYS A 83 12.58 8.03 -1.40
C LYS A 83 11.09 8.33 -1.61
N VAL A 84 10.59 9.42 -1.03
CA VAL A 84 9.19 9.87 -1.21
C VAL A 84 8.90 10.26 -2.65
N ALA A 85 9.80 10.98 -3.32
CA ALA A 85 9.64 11.31 -4.74
C ALA A 85 9.66 10.03 -5.61
N MET A 86 10.54 9.08 -5.30
CA MET A 86 10.58 7.78 -5.98
C MET A 86 9.26 7.02 -5.85
N ALA A 87 8.75 6.89 -4.62
CA ALA A 87 7.47 6.26 -4.32
C ALA A 87 6.29 6.92 -5.04
N ARG A 88 6.23 8.25 -5.02
CA ARG A 88 5.22 9.04 -5.73
C ARG A 88 5.28 8.79 -7.22
N ALA A 89 6.48 8.78 -7.82
CA ALA A 89 6.66 8.49 -9.23
C ALA A 89 6.19 7.07 -9.60
N MET A 90 6.46 6.08 -8.75
CA MET A 90 6.02 4.69 -8.94
C MET A 90 4.48 4.57 -8.87
N ALA A 91 3.85 5.22 -7.88
CA ALA A 91 2.39 5.26 -7.79
C ALA A 91 1.74 5.95 -8.99
N ARG A 92 2.33 7.07 -9.47
CA ARG A 92 1.87 7.74 -10.70
C ARG A 92 1.98 6.85 -11.92
N ARG A 93 3.08 6.10 -12.07
CA ARG A 93 3.21 5.14 -13.17
C ARG A 93 2.11 4.09 -13.13
N ALA A 94 1.83 3.52 -11.96
CA ALA A 94 0.73 2.55 -11.83
C ALA A 94 -0.63 3.13 -12.25
N VAL A 95 -0.92 4.40 -11.94
CA VAL A 95 -2.11 5.11 -12.42
C VAL A 95 -2.07 5.28 -13.94
N THR A 96 -0.98 5.80 -14.49
CA THR A 96 -0.81 6.05 -15.93
C THR A 96 -0.92 4.76 -16.75
N ASP A 97 -0.33 3.67 -16.25
CA ASP A 97 -0.33 2.35 -16.87
C ASP A 97 -1.67 1.61 -16.66
N ARG A 98 -2.63 2.25 -15.96
CA ARG A 98 -3.97 1.73 -15.67
C ARG A 98 -3.95 0.37 -14.97
N ILE A 99 -2.98 0.18 -14.07
CA ILE A 99 -2.98 -0.99 -13.19
C ILE A 99 -4.25 -0.91 -12.33
N PRO A 100 -5.08 -1.97 -12.27
CA PRO A 100 -6.31 -1.93 -11.49
C PRO A 100 -5.97 -1.99 -10.00
N PHE A 101 -6.23 -0.90 -9.26
CA PHE A 101 -6.13 -0.88 -7.81
C PHE A 101 -7.17 0.02 -7.16
N GLY A 102 -7.62 -0.37 -5.96
CA GLY A 102 -8.58 0.42 -5.18
C GLY A 102 -7.93 1.37 -4.17
N TRP A 103 -6.73 1.02 -3.69
CA TRP A 103 -6.12 1.71 -2.55
C TRP A 103 -4.60 1.87 -2.68
N VAL A 104 -4.06 2.91 -2.05
CA VAL A 104 -2.63 3.11 -1.81
C VAL A 104 -2.34 3.13 -0.30
N THR A 105 -1.28 2.46 0.14
CA THR A 105 -0.78 2.52 1.51
C THR A 105 0.75 2.62 1.54
N ALA A 106 1.29 3.15 2.62
CA ALA A 106 2.72 3.26 2.84
C ALA A 106 3.02 3.38 4.34
N ASP A 107 4.26 3.07 4.72
CA ASP A 107 4.75 3.30 6.08
C ASP A 107 4.94 4.81 6.39
N ALA A 108 5.26 5.12 7.65
CA ALA A 108 5.41 6.49 8.13
C ALA A 108 6.60 7.25 7.53
N ALA A 109 7.59 6.55 6.94
CA ALA A 109 8.70 7.19 6.23
C ALA A 109 8.28 7.75 4.86
N TYR A 110 7.06 7.42 4.39
CA TYR A 110 6.48 8.02 3.19
C TYR A 110 5.19 8.78 3.47
N GLY A 111 4.30 8.21 4.29
CA GLY A 111 2.95 8.71 4.51
C GLY A 111 2.88 10.03 5.28
N TYR A 112 3.95 10.43 5.97
CA TYR A 112 4.07 11.76 6.56
C TYR A 112 4.05 12.88 5.51
N SER A 113 4.36 12.58 4.25
CA SER A 113 4.38 13.56 3.17
C SER A 113 2.97 14.08 2.85
N LYS A 114 2.65 15.26 3.40
CA LYS A 114 1.41 15.99 3.09
C LYS A 114 1.23 16.21 1.59
N GLY A 115 2.32 16.51 0.87
CA GLY A 115 2.30 16.74 -0.57
C GLY A 115 1.93 15.48 -1.37
N TRP A 116 2.36 14.30 -0.93
CA TRP A 116 1.97 13.06 -1.59
C TRP A 116 0.51 12.69 -1.31
N ARG A 117 0.06 12.83 -0.06
CA ARG A 117 -1.37 12.65 0.30
C ARG A 117 -2.28 13.59 -0.49
N PHE A 118 -1.91 14.87 -0.59
CA PHE A 118 -2.67 15.86 -1.35
C PHE A 118 -2.71 15.56 -2.86
N GLU A 119 -1.66 14.99 -3.42
CA GLU A 119 -1.72 14.53 -4.82
C GLU A 119 -2.68 13.36 -5.01
N LEU A 120 -2.65 12.37 -4.13
CA LEU A 120 -3.56 11.24 -4.20
C LEU A 120 -5.01 11.70 -4.00
N ASP A 121 -5.26 12.64 -3.10
CA ASP A 121 -6.56 13.29 -2.94
C ASP A 121 -7.04 13.92 -4.27
N GLN A 122 -6.18 14.69 -4.95
CA GLN A 122 -6.52 15.33 -6.22
C GLN A 122 -6.74 14.35 -7.37
N ALA A 123 -6.01 13.23 -7.36
CA ALA A 123 -6.19 12.14 -8.33
C ALA A 123 -7.38 11.21 -7.98
N ASP A 124 -8.11 11.52 -6.90
CA ASP A 124 -9.19 10.69 -6.35
C ASP A 124 -8.76 9.25 -6.04
N VAL A 125 -7.51 9.08 -5.62
CA VAL A 125 -6.93 7.79 -5.23
C VAL A 125 -7.06 7.59 -3.73
N PHE A 126 -7.85 6.59 -3.35
CA PHE A 126 -8.06 6.25 -1.94
C PHE A 126 -6.79 5.74 -1.30
N HIS A 127 -6.56 6.15 -0.06
CA HIS A 127 -5.34 5.77 0.62
C HIS A 127 -5.52 5.68 2.13
N VAL A 128 -4.66 4.87 2.74
CA VAL A 128 -4.44 4.81 4.19
C VAL A 128 -2.94 4.83 4.42
N MET A 129 -2.41 5.98 4.83
CA MET A 129 -0.97 6.21 4.98
C MET A 129 -0.58 6.32 6.44
N ALA A 130 0.37 5.48 6.87
CA ALA A 130 0.93 5.63 8.21
C ALA A 130 1.64 6.98 8.33
N THR A 131 1.60 7.59 9.50
CA THR A 131 2.26 8.88 9.76
C THR A 131 2.87 8.92 11.16
N THR A 132 3.58 10.00 11.46
CA THR A 132 4.18 10.24 12.77
C THR A 132 3.15 10.84 13.73
N ARG A 133 3.35 10.66 15.04
CA ARG A 133 2.46 11.22 16.07
C ARG A 133 2.35 12.75 16.03
N HIS A 134 3.37 13.44 15.52
CA HIS A 134 3.44 14.91 15.46
C HIS A 134 2.99 15.48 14.11
N ASP A 135 2.59 14.64 13.15
CA ASP A 135 1.95 15.14 11.94
C ASP A 135 0.67 15.91 12.31
N THR A 136 0.32 16.90 11.51
CA THR A 136 -0.81 17.79 11.78
C THR A 136 -1.88 17.68 10.71
N VAL A 137 -3.12 17.82 11.13
CA VAL A 137 -4.32 17.76 10.29
C VAL A 137 -5.24 18.94 10.58
N VAL A 138 -6.01 19.31 9.57
CA VAL A 138 -7.07 20.30 9.72
C VAL A 138 -8.27 19.64 10.41
N THR A 139 -8.79 20.30 11.43
CA THR A 139 -10.02 19.94 12.14
C THR A 139 -10.99 21.13 12.13
N ARG A 140 -12.17 20.98 12.72
CA ARG A 140 -13.11 22.12 12.88
C ARG A 140 -12.53 23.24 13.76
N TRP A 141 -11.54 22.94 14.60
CA TRP A 141 -11.07 23.82 15.68
C TRP A 141 -9.62 24.31 15.48
N SER A 142 -8.85 23.66 14.61
CA SER A 142 -7.45 23.99 14.37
C SER A 142 -7.02 23.54 12.97
N ILE A 143 -6.22 24.37 12.31
CA ILE A 143 -5.62 24.09 11.00
C ILE A 143 -4.43 23.12 11.15
N ASP A 144 -3.73 23.19 12.28
CA ASP A 144 -2.55 22.37 12.59
C ASP A 144 -2.75 21.58 13.89
N HIS A 145 -3.77 20.72 13.91
CA HIS A 145 -4.05 19.85 15.06
C HIS A 145 -3.14 18.62 15.01
N PRO A 146 -2.27 18.35 16.01
CA PRO A 146 -1.44 17.15 16.04
C PRO A 146 -2.29 15.88 16.09
N VAL A 147 -1.96 14.87 15.27
CA VAL A 147 -2.78 13.65 15.17
C VAL A 147 -2.97 12.92 16.49
N HIS A 148 -1.96 12.95 17.38
CA HIS A 148 -2.02 12.27 18.67
C HIS A 148 -2.93 12.94 19.68
N ASP A 149 -3.23 14.24 19.54
CA ASP A 149 -4.10 14.98 20.45
C ASP A 149 -5.59 14.68 20.21
N LEU A 150 -5.91 14.04 19.08
CA LEU A 150 -7.29 13.70 18.71
C LEU A 150 -7.90 12.56 19.53
N PHE A 151 -7.08 11.76 20.22
CA PHE A 151 -7.47 10.47 20.80
C PHE A 151 -7.59 10.42 22.35
N PRO A 152 -6.83 11.19 23.16
CA PRO A 152 -6.91 11.13 24.62
C PRO A 152 -8.32 11.35 25.20
N GLY A 153 -9.14 12.21 24.57
CA GLY A 153 -10.50 12.51 25.01
C GLY A 153 -11.59 11.59 24.46
N LEU A 154 -11.25 10.55 23.68
CA LEU A 154 -12.25 9.68 23.09
C LEU A 154 -12.88 8.73 24.13
N PRO A 155 -14.21 8.60 24.17
CA PRO A 155 -14.87 7.62 25.01
C PRO A 155 -14.38 6.20 24.72
N PRO A 156 -14.25 5.31 25.73
CA PRO A 156 -13.78 3.93 25.53
C PRO A 156 -14.56 3.16 24.46
N GLN A 157 -15.85 3.45 24.29
CA GLN A 157 -16.72 2.80 23.30
C GLN A 157 -16.35 3.11 21.85
N LYS A 158 -15.61 4.20 21.60
CA LYS A 158 -15.08 4.55 20.26
C LYS A 158 -13.90 3.67 19.86
N TRP A 159 -13.21 3.06 20.83
CA TRP A 159 -12.15 2.09 20.58
C TRP A 159 -12.77 0.71 20.32
N LYS A 160 -12.43 0.10 19.18
CA LYS A 160 -12.92 -1.20 18.75
C LYS A 160 -11.76 -2.17 18.61
N ARG A 161 -11.83 -3.29 19.33
CA ARG A 161 -10.86 -4.39 19.19
C ARG A 161 -11.09 -5.13 17.88
N ARG A 162 -10.09 -5.14 17.00
CA ARG A 162 -10.18 -5.75 15.67
C ARG A 162 -8.83 -6.33 15.25
N SER A 163 -8.88 -7.37 14.42
CA SER A 163 -7.70 -7.93 13.76
C SER A 163 -7.39 -7.13 12.49
N CYS A 164 -6.12 -6.86 12.24
CA CYS A 164 -5.65 -6.26 10.98
C CYS A 164 -4.99 -7.29 10.05
N GLY A 165 -5.35 -8.56 10.21
CA GLY A 165 -4.86 -9.68 9.40
C GLY A 165 -4.09 -10.72 10.21
N GLN A 166 -3.76 -11.83 9.55
CA GLN A 166 -2.92 -12.89 10.11
C GLN A 166 -1.46 -12.43 10.13
N GLY A 167 -0.73 -12.80 11.17
CA GLY A 167 0.73 -12.69 11.24
C GLY A 167 1.37 -14.00 11.66
N ALA A 168 2.71 -14.02 11.73
CA ALA A 168 3.48 -15.22 12.06
C ALA A 168 3.12 -15.86 13.41
N HIS A 169 2.57 -15.08 14.34
CA HIS A 169 2.13 -15.53 15.67
C HIS A 169 0.59 -15.53 15.82
N GLY A 170 -0.15 -15.63 14.72
CA GLY A 170 -1.61 -15.59 14.70
C GLY A 170 -2.18 -14.21 14.41
N GLN A 171 -3.45 -13.98 14.75
CA GLN A 171 -4.16 -12.75 14.42
C GLN A 171 -3.51 -11.52 15.08
N ARG A 172 -3.28 -10.48 14.29
CA ARG A 172 -2.73 -9.20 14.75
C ARG A 172 -3.86 -8.34 15.31
N ILE A 173 -4.17 -8.51 16.59
CA ILE A 173 -5.29 -7.84 17.28
C ILE A 173 -4.82 -6.53 17.92
N TYR A 174 -5.52 -5.44 17.61
CA TYR A 174 -5.30 -4.11 18.18
C TYR A 174 -6.62 -3.44 18.56
N ASP A 175 -6.55 -2.41 19.40
CA ASP A 175 -7.67 -1.49 19.61
C ASP A 175 -7.58 -0.35 18.60
N TRP A 176 -8.65 -0.12 17.85
CA TRP A 176 -8.71 0.86 16.77
C TRP A 176 -9.72 1.95 17.06
N ALA A 177 -9.39 3.19 16.73
CA ALA A 177 -10.32 4.31 16.74
C ALA A 177 -10.10 5.16 15.49
N ARG A 178 -11.13 5.89 15.05
CA ARG A 178 -11.02 6.88 13.98
C ARG A 178 -11.70 8.18 14.36
N VAL A 179 -11.11 9.29 13.93
CA VAL A 179 -11.63 10.65 14.10
C VAL A 179 -11.69 11.29 12.72
N GLU A 180 -12.84 11.89 12.40
CA GLU A 180 -13.03 12.59 11.13
C GLU A 180 -12.26 13.90 11.16
N VAL A 181 -11.56 14.19 10.07
CA VAL A 181 -10.76 15.40 9.91
C VAL A 181 -11.08 16.07 8.58
N ARG A 182 -10.54 17.27 8.36
CA ARG A 182 -10.78 18.09 7.16
C ARG A 182 -12.28 18.22 6.85
N PRO A 183 -13.09 18.82 7.73
CA PRO A 183 -14.55 18.79 7.65
C PRO A 183 -15.12 19.44 6.38
N TRP A 184 -14.33 20.22 5.65
CA TRP A 184 -14.70 20.81 4.35
C TRP A 184 -14.18 19.94 3.21
N HIS A 185 -14.97 18.93 2.84
CA HIS A 185 -14.70 18.00 1.74
C HIS A 185 -16.00 17.65 1.01
N ARG A 186 -15.89 16.97 -0.14
CA ARG A 186 -17.05 16.53 -0.93
C ARG A 186 -17.90 15.51 -0.16
N GLU A 187 -19.22 15.58 -0.26
CA GLU A 187 -20.13 14.71 0.51
C GLU A 187 -19.90 13.20 0.32
N ASP A 188 -19.37 12.79 -0.83
CA ASP A 188 -19.09 11.39 -1.19
C ASP A 188 -17.71 10.88 -0.77
N ARG A 189 -16.92 11.71 -0.08
CA ARG A 189 -15.57 11.39 0.40
C ARG A 189 -15.45 11.67 1.88
N ARG A 190 -14.48 11.07 2.56
CA ARG A 190 -14.16 11.35 3.95
C ARG A 190 -12.66 11.36 4.16
N HIS A 191 -12.22 12.15 5.12
CA HIS A 191 -10.86 12.12 5.65
C HIS A 191 -10.88 11.66 7.11
N TRP A 192 -10.05 10.67 7.43
CA TRP A 192 -9.95 10.12 8.78
C TRP A 192 -8.52 10.15 9.28
N VAL A 193 -8.36 10.38 10.58
CA VAL A 193 -7.18 9.89 11.31
C VAL A 193 -7.58 8.61 12.02
N ILE A 194 -6.79 7.56 11.86
CA ILE A 194 -6.99 6.25 12.46
C ILE A 194 -5.87 6.02 13.47
N ALA A 195 -6.22 5.71 14.72
CA ALA A 195 -5.27 5.26 15.72
C ALA A 195 -5.34 3.74 15.86
N ARG A 196 -4.16 3.12 15.94
CA ARG A 196 -3.96 1.72 16.28
C ARG A 196 -3.21 1.66 17.59
N ARG A 197 -3.87 1.19 18.65
CA ARG A 197 -3.31 1.04 19.98
C ARG A 197 -3.02 -0.43 20.29
N SER A 198 -1.84 -0.70 20.84
CA SER A 198 -1.49 -2.04 21.30
C SER A 198 -2.37 -2.47 22.48
N VAL A 199 -2.87 -3.71 22.42
CA VAL A 199 -3.68 -4.30 23.51
C VAL A 199 -2.81 -4.55 24.75
N ARG A 200 -1.55 -4.94 24.55
CA ARG A 200 -0.61 -5.26 25.64
C ARG A 200 0.06 -4.02 26.23
N ARG A 201 0.24 -2.98 25.41
CA ARG A 201 0.95 -1.74 25.73
C ARG A 201 0.12 -0.53 25.27
N PRO A 202 -0.95 -0.15 26.00
CA PRO A 202 -1.89 0.89 25.56
C PRO A 202 -1.26 2.27 25.27
N GLU A 203 -0.08 2.54 25.81
CA GLU A 203 0.73 3.72 25.51
C GLU A 203 1.32 3.72 24.08
N GLU A 204 1.44 2.56 23.46
CA GLU A 204 1.93 2.42 22.09
C GLU A 204 0.81 2.59 21.08
N ILE A 205 0.75 3.80 20.52
CA ILE A 205 -0.23 4.17 19.50
C ILE A 205 0.49 4.54 18.21
N SER A 206 0.05 3.94 17.11
CA SER A 206 0.43 4.32 15.75
C SER A 206 -0.73 5.01 15.04
N TYR A 207 -0.43 5.95 14.14
CA TYR A 207 -1.44 6.75 13.46
C TYR A 207 -1.37 6.55 11.95
N CYS A 208 -2.53 6.54 11.31
CA CYS A 208 -2.68 6.59 9.86
C CYS A 208 -3.63 7.72 9.47
N ILE A 209 -3.39 8.34 8.32
CA ILE A 209 -4.31 9.29 7.68
C ILE A 209 -4.93 8.62 6.47
N ALA A 210 -6.25 8.72 6.35
CA ALA A 210 -7.00 8.09 5.30
C ALA A 210 -7.85 9.09 4.50
N TYR A 211 -7.97 8.82 3.21
CA TYR A 211 -8.93 9.41 2.28
C TYR A 211 -9.69 8.28 1.59
N CYS A 212 -11.02 8.32 1.67
CA CYS A 212 -11.86 7.20 1.23
C CYS A 212 -13.29 7.61 0.84
N PRO A 213 -14.07 6.74 0.20
CA PRO A 213 -15.51 6.89 0.04
C PRO A 213 -16.24 7.07 1.39
N ALA A 214 -17.38 7.77 1.37
CA ALA A 214 -18.12 8.11 2.58
C ALA A 214 -18.68 6.90 3.36
N ASP A 215 -18.96 5.80 2.67
CA ASP A 215 -19.49 4.55 3.21
C ASP A 215 -18.40 3.58 3.73
N THR A 216 -17.12 3.98 3.64
CA THR A 216 -16.00 3.14 4.06
C THR A 216 -16.09 2.78 5.55
N THR A 217 -16.13 1.49 5.84
CA THR A 217 -16.19 0.96 7.21
C THR A 217 -14.83 1.05 7.91
N LEU A 218 -14.83 0.98 9.25
CA LEU A 218 -13.58 0.89 10.00
C LEU A 218 -12.80 -0.38 9.65
N ASP A 219 -13.49 -1.51 9.43
CA ASP A 219 -12.84 -2.78 9.10
C ASP A 219 -12.12 -2.73 7.73
N GLU A 220 -12.68 -2.00 6.76
CA GLU A 220 -12.02 -1.78 5.46
C GLU A 220 -10.76 -0.92 5.60
N LEU A 221 -10.82 0.15 6.38
CA LEU A 221 -9.64 0.98 6.68
C LEU A 221 -8.54 0.15 7.40
N ILE A 222 -8.94 -0.72 8.33
CA ILE A 222 -8.04 -1.62 9.05
C ILE A 222 -7.41 -2.64 8.08
N ARG A 223 -8.18 -3.19 7.14
CA ARG A 223 -7.69 -4.10 6.09
C ARG A 223 -6.62 -3.42 5.25
N VAL A 224 -6.87 -2.20 4.78
CA VAL A 224 -5.92 -1.44 3.95
C VAL A 224 -4.67 -1.10 4.75
N ALA A 225 -4.79 -0.60 5.98
CA ALA A 225 -3.64 -0.37 6.87
C ALA A 225 -2.85 -1.68 7.13
N GLY A 226 -3.56 -2.81 7.24
CA GLY A 226 -3.01 -4.15 7.41
C GLY A 226 -2.26 -4.69 6.21
N SER A 227 -2.63 -4.28 4.99
CA SER A 227 -1.94 -4.69 3.77
C SER A 227 -0.48 -4.22 3.70
N ARG A 228 -0.06 -3.28 4.56
CA ARG A 228 1.35 -2.91 4.73
C ARG A 228 2.22 -4.12 5.09
N TRP A 229 1.75 -5.00 5.96
CA TRP A 229 2.51 -6.21 6.34
C TRP A 229 2.55 -7.26 5.24
N ALA A 230 1.58 -7.25 4.32
CA ALA A 230 1.59 -8.14 3.17
C ALA A 230 2.87 -7.93 2.34
N VAL A 231 3.46 -6.73 2.40
CA VAL A 231 4.71 -6.43 1.72
C VAL A 231 5.92 -7.00 2.43
N GLU A 232 6.00 -6.92 3.77
CA GLU A 232 7.09 -7.57 4.51
C GLU A 232 7.12 -9.08 4.16
N GLU A 233 5.96 -9.73 4.11
CA GLU A 233 5.82 -11.12 3.68
C GLU A 233 6.21 -11.31 2.19
N CYS A 234 5.75 -10.44 1.29
CA CYS A 234 6.13 -10.44 -0.13
C CYS A 234 7.64 -10.33 -0.36
N PHE A 235 8.33 -9.55 0.47
CA PHE A 235 9.78 -9.42 0.39
C PHE A 235 10.48 -10.66 0.90
N GLN A 236 10.02 -11.24 2.00
CA GLN A 236 10.61 -12.48 2.51
C GLN A 236 10.45 -13.61 1.50
N SER A 237 9.29 -13.77 0.87
CA SER A 237 9.10 -14.78 -0.19
C SER A 237 9.96 -14.49 -1.41
N ALA A 238 10.01 -13.24 -1.89
CA ALA A 238 10.84 -12.89 -3.05
C ALA A 238 12.35 -13.14 -2.80
N LYS A 239 12.83 -12.92 -1.58
CA LYS A 239 14.20 -13.24 -1.16
C LYS A 239 14.43 -14.75 -1.15
N GLN A 240 13.63 -15.47 -0.36
CA GLN A 240 13.83 -16.90 -0.10
C GLN A 240 13.60 -17.78 -1.33
N GLU A 241 12.66 -17.40 -2.21
CA GLU A 241 12.20 -18.26 -3.30
C GLU A 241 12.67 -17.78 -4.68
N CYS A 242 13.02 -16.50 -4.82
CA CYS A 242 13.35 -15.90 -6.11
C CYS A 242 14.72 -15.17 -6.11
N GLY A 243 15.49 -15.31 -5.03
CA GLY A 243 16.84 -14.77 -4.91
C GLY A 243 16.91 -13.26 -5.02
N LEU A 244 15.89 -12.54 -4.52
CA LEU A 244 15.85 -11.08 -4.60
C LEU A 244 17.10 -10.42 -3.99
N ASP A 245 17.73 -11.03 -2.97
CA ASP A 245 18.98 -10.58 -2.36
C ASP A 245 20.20 -11.48 -2.61
N ASP A 246 20.10 -12.47 -3.49
CA ASP A 246 21.20 -13.39 -3.85
C ASP A 246 22.15 -12.83 -4.92
N TYR A 247 22.19 -11.51 -5.09
CA TYR A 247 23.01 -10.86 -6.10
C TYR A 247 24.32 -10.34 -5.53
N GLN A 248 25.35 -10.33 -6.38
CA GLN A 248 26.65 -9.69 -6.10
C GLN A 248 26.96 -8.56 -7.10
N VAL A 249 25.94 -8.10 -7.82
CA VAL A 249 26.10 -7.07 -8.86
C VAL A 249 26.44 -5.71 -8.26
N ARG A 250 27.43 -5.05 -8.87
CA ARG A 250 27.92 -3.73 -8.45
C ARG A 250 27.57 -2.60 -9.43
N ARG A 251 27.09 -2.95 -10.62
CA ARG A 251 26.66 -1.98 -11.63
C ARG A 251 25.15 -1.72 -11.54
N TYR A 252 24.76 -0.48 -11.83
CA TYR A 252 23.39 0.02 -11.79
C TYR A 252 22.48 -0.79 -12.70
N ASP A 253 22.88 -1.02 -13.95
CA ASP A 253 22.15 -1.84 -14.92
C ASP A 253 22.04 -3.30 -14.47
N GLY A 254 23.12 -3.87 -13.92
CA GLY A 254 23.14 -5.21 -13.35
C GLY A 254 22.12 -5.37 -12.21
N TRP A 255 22.06 -4.40 -11.29
CA TRP A 255 21.07 -4.39 -10.20
C TRP A 255 19.65 -4.37 -10.76
N HIS A 256 19.38 -3.47 -11.72
CA HIS A 256 18.06 -3.37 -12.32
C HIS A 256 17.65 -4.64 -13.03
N ARG A 257 18.54 -5.28 -13.80
CA ARG A 257 18.26 -6.55 -14.51
C ARG A 257 17.91 -7.66 -13.51
N HIS A 258 18.78 -7.90 -12.52
CA HIS A 258 18.57 -8.92 -11.49
C HIS A 258 17.21 -8.75 -10.80
N MET A 259 16.95 -7.52 -10.33
CA MET A 259 15.71 -7.23 -9.62
C MET A 259 14.47 -7.44 -10.49
N THR A 260 14.48 -7.08 -11.78
CA THR A 260 13.33 -7.41 -12.65
C THR A 260 13.13 -8.91 -12.81
N LEU A 261 14.20 -9.69 -12.97
CA LEU A 261 14.08 -11.14 -13.14
C LEU A 261 13.55 -11.80 -11.86
N ALA A 262 14.08 -11.44 -10.69
CA ALA A 262 13.59 -11.92 -9.40
C ALA A 262 12.12 -11.53 -9.16
N MET A 263 11.74 -10.28 -9.45
CA MET A 263 10.35 -9.83 -9.35
C MET A 263 9.42 -10.57 -10.33
N ALA A 264 9.86 -10.81 -11.57
CA ALA A 264 9.08 -11.54 -12.57
C ALA A 264 8.86 -13.00 -12.15
N ALA A 265 9.90 -13.67 -11.65
CA ALA A 265 9.79 -15.02 -11.08
C ALA A 265 8.80 -15.05 -9.91
N HIS A 266 8.90 -14.08 -8.99
CA HIS A 266 7.99 -13.97 -7.85
C HIS A 266 6.54 -13.72 -8.27
N ALA A 267 6.31 -12.87 -9.27
CA ALA A 267 4.98 -12.62 -9.84
C ALA A 267 4.40 -13.89 -10.49
N CYS A 268 5.22 -14.64 -11.23
CA CYS A 268 4.82 -15.92 -11.82
C CYS A 268 4.41 -16.93 -10.75
N LEU A 269 5.25 -17.12 -9.72
CA LEU A 269 4.97 -18.04 -8.61
C LEU A 269 3.71 -17.65 -7.84
N THR A 270 3.51 -16.34 -7.61
CA THR A 270 2.29 -15.83 -6.98
C THR A 270 1.05 -16.15 -7.81
N ALA A 271 1.12 -15.98 -9.13
CA ALA A 271 0.02 -16.27 -10.04
C ALA A 271 -0.28 -17.78 -10.13
N LEU A 272 0.75 -18.64 -10.12
CA LEU A 272 0.60 -20.09 -10.11
C LEU A 272 -0.08 -20.57 -8.82
N ARG A 273 0.40 -20.15 -7.65
CA ARG A 273 -0.22 -20.46 -6.35
C ARG A 273 -1.66 -20.00 -6.28
N ALA A 274 -1.95 -18.80 -6.80
CA ALA A 274 -3.31 -18.29 -6.83
C ALA A 274 -4.24 -19.15 -7.69
N ARG A 275 -3.74 -19.74 -8.79
CA ARG A 275 -4.51 -20.64 -9.67
C ARG A 275 -4.73 -22.02 -9.03
N GLU A 276 -3.72 -22.57 -8.38
CA GLU A 276 -3.83 -23.86 -7.66
C GLU A 276 -4.93 -23.80 -6.59
N LEU A 277 -4.99 -22.71 -5.82
CA LEU A 277 -6.05 -22.49 -4.82
C LEU A 277 -7.47 -22.40 -5.42
N ASP A 278 -7.60 -22.01 -6.69
CA ASP A 278 -8.91 -22.04 -7.37
C ASP A 278 -9.27 -23.47 -7.80
N THR A 279 -8.29 -24.25 -8.26
CA THR A 279 -8.49 -25.65 -8.63
C THR A 279 -8.91 -26.48 -7.43
N ASP A 280 -8.22 -26.33 -6.28
CA ASP A 280 -8.56 -27.04 -5.05
C ASP A 280 -9.98 -26.70 -4.57
N LYS A 281 -10.39 -25.42 -4.66
CA LYS A 281 -11.76 -25.01 -4.34
C LYS A 281 -12.78 -25.65 -5.28
N ALA A 282 -12.51 -25.65 -6.58
CA ALA A 282 -13.39 -26.25 -7.59
C ALA A 282 -13.54 -27.77 -7.42
N GLU A 283 -12.52 -28.46 -6.91
CA GLU A 283 -12.57 -29.89 -6.61
C GLU A 283 -13.33 -30.19 -5.30
N THR A 284 -13.30 -29.27 -4.32
CA THR A 284 -14.02 -29.42 -3.05
C THR A 284 -15.49 -29.00 -3.07
N ASP A 285 -15.91 -28.15 -4.01
CA ASP A 285 -17.33 -27.78 -4.18
C ASP A 285 -18.05 -28.88 -4.98
N PRO A 286 -19.01 -29.63 -4.41
CA PRO A 286 -19.74 -30.64 -5.16
C PRO A 286 -20.52 -29.99 -6.31
N PRO A 287 -20.66 -30.65 -7.48
CA PRO A 287 -21.43 -30.10 -8.59
C PRO A 287 -22.85 -29.83 -8.11
N SER A 288 -23.29 -28.57 -8.22
CA SER A 288 -24.63 -28.15 -7.83
C SER A 288 -25.66 -28.95 -8.62
N THR A 289 -26.25 -29.95 -7.95
CA THR A 289 -27.35 -30.71 -8.50
C THR A 289 -28.59 -29.82 -8.40
N SER A 290 -28.86 -29.07 -9.46
CA SER A 290 -30.16 -28.45 -9.67
C SER A 290 -31.19 -29.55 -9.87
N ILE A 291 -31.79 -30.01 -8.77
CA ILE A 291 -33.00 -30.84 -8.83
C ILE A 291 -34.12 -29.94 -9.34
N SER A 292 -34.35 -30.02 -10.65
CA SER A 292 -35.59 -29.59 -11.30
C SER A 292 -36.74 -30.41 -10.70
N ALA A 293 -37.40 -29.87 -9.69
CA ALA A 293 -38.66 -30.42 -9.23
C ALA A 293 -39.77 -30.01 -10.21
N PHE A 294 -40.32 -30.99 -10.94
CA PHE A 294 -41.74 -31.15 -11.36
C PHE A 294 -41.83 -32.38 -12.28
N PRO A 295 -42.99 -33.05 -12.44
CA PRO A 295 -44.30 -32.86 -11.78
C PRO A 295 -44.89 -34.16 -11.17
N ARG A 296 -45.92 -34.05 -10.33
CA ARG A 296 -46.99 -35.06 -10.28
C ARG A 296 -48.35 -34.37 -10.27
N SER A 297 -49.01 -34.43 -11.42
CA SER A 297 -50.46 -34.43 -11.54
C SER A 297 -50.97 -35.78 -11.01
N ASP A 298 -51.96 -35.75 -10.13
CA ASP A 298 -52.84 -36.90 -9.92
C ASP A 298 -54.27 -36.38 -9.73
N ALA A 299 -55.16 -36.95 -10.55
CA ALA A 299 -56.60 -37.17 -10.44
C ALA A 299 -57.52 -36.07 -9.88
#